data_AF-A0A7J3DPR3-F1
#
_entry.id   AF-A0A7J3DPR3-F1
#
_cell.length_a   1.000
_cell.length_b   1.000
_cell.length_c   1.000
_cell.angle_alpha   90.00
_cell.angle_beta   90.00
_cell.angle_gamma   90.00
#
_symmetry.space_group_name_H-M   'P 1'
#
loop_
_entity.id
_entity.type
_entity.pdbx_description
1 polymer ?
#
loop_
_entity_poly.entity_id
_entity_poly.type
_entity_poly.pdbx_seq_one_letter_code
_entity_poly.pdbx_strand_id
1 'polypeptide(L)' 'MDFKYMGIDISSFAIRKSRKLVKNAKFVCLDIENDKLPFQDNFFDVVVMFDVLEHLTNRFTKSN' A
#
# COMPACT_ATOMS: atom_id res chain seq x y z
N MET A 1 10.16 -20.16 -7.81
CA MET A 1 8.90 -19.42 -8.06
C MET A 1 9.23 -17.95 -7.97
N ASP A 2 9.02 -17.20 -9.05
CA ASP A 2 9.31 -15.77 -9.08
C ASP A 2 8.04 -15.00 -8.71
N PHE A 3 8.03 -14.44 -7.49
CA PHE A 3 6.97 -13.56 -7.05
C PHE A 3 7.24 -12.13 -7.51
N LYS A 4 6.18 -11.42 -7.91
CA LYS A 4 6.22 -9.99 -8.24
C LYS A 4 5.72 -9.21 -7.04
N TYR A 5 6.60 -8.42 -6.44
CA TYR A 5 6.27 -7.68 -5.23
C TYR A 5 5.92 -6.22 -5.54
N MET A 6 4.90 -5.72 -4.83
CA MET A 6 4.54 -4.30 -4.81
C MET A 6 4.40 -3.82 -3.37
N GLY A 7 4.83 -2.58 -3.12
CA GLY A 7 4.70 -1.91 -1.82
C GLY A 7 4.12 -0.51 -1.98
N ILE A 8 3.21 -0.15 -1.08
CA ILE A 8 2.55 1.15 -1.03
C ILE A 8 2.78 1.74 0.35
N ASP A 9 3.10 3.02 0.40
CA ASP A 9 3.22 3.78 1.63
C ASP A 9 2.96 5.26 1.30
N ILE A 10 2.27 5.99 2.19
CA ILE A 10 2.05 7.43 2.05
C ILE A 10 3.37 8.22 2.22
N SER A 11 4.33 7.65 2.93
CA SER A 11 5.63 8.25 3.21
C SER A 11 6.58 8.12 2.02
N SER A 12 6.76 9.23 1.31
CA SER A 12 7.77 9.34 0.24
C SER A 12 9.19 8.99 0.73
N PHE A 13 9.48 9.24 2.01
CA PHE A 13 10.74 8.85 2.65
C PHE A 13 10.88 7.33 2.76
N ALA A 14 9.84 6.62 3.22
CA ALA A 14 9.84 5.17 3.31
C ALA A 14 10.00 4.55 1.91
N ILE A 15 9.22 5.02 0.93
CA ILE A 15 9.33 4.58 -0.47
C ILE A 15 10.75 4.74 -1.02
N ARG A 16 11.39 5.90 -0.78
CA ARG A 16 12.77 6.15 -1.21
C ARG A 16 13.76 5.17 -0.57
N LYS A 17 13.59 4.83 0.71
CA LYS A 17 14.42 3.83 1.39
C LYS A 17 14.17 2.43 0.81
N SER A 18 12.91 2.03 0.64
CA SER A 18 12.55 0.71 0.15
C SER A 18 13.09 0.45 -1.27
N ARG A 19 13.05 1.44 -2.17
CA ARG A 19 13.68 1.34 -3.51
C ARG A 19 15.20 1.12 -3.47
N LYS A 20 15.87 1.58 -2.41
CA LYS A 20 17.31 1.36 -2.22
C LYS A 20 17.59 -0.06 -1.73
N LEU A 21 16.77 -0.55 -0.79
CA LEU A 21 16.96 -1.84 -0.12
C LEU A 21 16.44 -3.03 -0.92
N VAL A 22 15.32 -2.86 -1.63
CA VAL A 22 14.63 -3.93 -2.36
C VAL A 22 14.64 -3.60 -3.84
N LYS A 23 15.35 -4.43 -4.62
CA LYS A 23 15.51 -4.25 -6.08
C LYS A 23 14.46 -4.97 -6.91
N ASN A 24 13.96 -6.09 -6.42
CA ASN A 24 12.86 -6.86 -7.01
C ASN A 24 11.52 -6.45 -6.38
N ALA A 25 11.14 -5.19 -6.50
CA ALA A 25 9.79 -4.75 -6.14
C ALA A 25 9.47 -3.43 -6.82
N LYS A 26 8.19 -3.20 -7.08
CA LYS A 26 7.67 -1.88 -7.44
C LYS A 26 7.15 -1.18 -6.21
N PHE A 27 7.40 0.12 -6.10
CA PHE A 27 6.93 0.93 -4.98
C PHE A 27 6.07 2.08 -5.49
N VAL A 28 4.99 2.41 -4.77
CA VAL A 28 4.08 3.51 -5.08
C VAL A 28 3.92 4.37 -3.84
N CYS A 29 4.12 5.67 -3.97
CA CYS A 29 3.85 6.63 -2.89
C CYS A 29 2.41 7.11 -3.07
N LEU A 30 1.51 6.77 -2.15
CA LEU A 30 0.08 7.02 -2.29
C LEU A 30 -0.61 7.00 -0.92
N ASP A 31 -1.61 7.86 -0.75
CA ASP A 31 -2.52 7.82 0.39
C ASP A 31 -3.70 6.88 0.08
N ILE A 32 -3.73 5.71 0.74
CA ILE A 32 -4.78 4.70 0.51
C ILE A 32 -6.17 5.13 1.00
N GLU A 33 -6.28 6.17 1.82
CA GLU A 33 -7.57 6.66 2.33
C GLU A 33 -8.29 7.57 1.31
N ASN A 34 -7.50 8.36 0.58
CA ASN A 34 -8.00 9.45 -0.26
C ASN A 34 -7.77 9.21 -1.76
N ASP A 35 -6.75 8.44 -2.14
CA ASP A 35 -6.42 8.17 -3.53
C ASP A 35 -7.00 6.83 -4.00
N LYS A 36 -7.19 6.71 -5.32
CA LYS A 36 -7.52 5.41 -5.94
C LYS A 36 -6.27 4.58 -6.11
N LEU A 37 -6.35 3.32 -5.70
CA LEU A 37 -5.29 2.34 -5.95
C LEU A 37 -5.11 2.12 -7.47
N PRO A 38 -3.88 2.17 -8.01
CA PRO A 38 -3.61 2.07 -9.44
C PRO A 38 -3.52 0.60 -9.91
N PHE A 39 -4.42 -0.25 -9.42
CA PHE A 39 -4.47 -1.67 -9.77
C PHE A 39 -5.86 -2.03 -10.24
N GLN A 40 -5.93 -3.04 -11.10
CA GLN A 40 -7.21 -3.62 -11.52
C GLN A 40 -7.79 -4.46 -10.37
N ASP A 41 -9.09 -4.74 -10.44
CA ASP A 41 -9.73 -5.67 -9.51
C ASP A 41 -9.07 -7.05 -9.62
N ASN A 42 -8.91 -7.75 -8.49
CA ASN A 42 -8.26 -9.07 -8.40
C ASN A 42 -6.81 -9.11 -8.93
N PHE A 43 -6.09 -7.99 -8.89
CA PHE A 43 -4.72 -7.91 -9.41
C PHE A 43 -3.67 -8.65 -8.58
N PHE A 44 -3.88 -8.80 -7.26
CA PHE A 44 -2.95 -9.48 -6.35
C PHE A 44 -3.52 -10.81 -5.87
N ASP A 45 -2.70 -11.86 -5.88
CA ASP A 45 -3.04 -13.15 -5.27
C ASP A 45 -3.09 -13.05 -3.73
N VAL A 46 -2.23 -12.20 -3.16
CA VAL A 46 -2.07 -12.01 -1.71
C VAL A 46 -1.84 -10.53 -1.40
N VAL A 47 -2.55 -10.02 -0.39
CA VAL A 47 -2.37 -8.68 0.17
C VAL A 47 -1.99 -8.82 1.64
N VAL A 48 -0.96 -8.09 2.06
CA VAL A 48 -0.49 -8.05 3.45
C VAL A 48 -0.40 -6.60 3.90
N MET A 49 -0.87 -6.32 5.12
CA MET A 49 -0.88 -4.99 5.72
C MET A 49 -0.39 -5.12 7.17
N PHE A 50 0.54 -4.27 7.57
CA PHE A 50 1.09 -4.24 8.93
C PHE A 50 0.97 -2.84 9.48
N ASP A 51 0.33 -2.69 10.63
CA ASP A 51 0.17 -1.41 11.33
C ASP A 51 -0.37 -0.29 10.41
N VAL A 52 -1.37 -0.62 9.58
CA VAL A 52 -2.00 0.33 8.63
C VAL A 52 -3.41 0.70 9.07
N LEU A 53 -4.23 -0.29 9.49
CA LEU A 53 -5.68 -0.13 9.64
C LEU A 53 -6.05 0.85 10.76
N GLU A 54 -5.24 0.94 11.81
CA GLU A 54 -5.41 1.85 12.94
C GLU A 54 -5.20 3.33 12.58
N HIS A 55 -4.50 3.59 11.47
CA HIS A 55 -4.27 4.95 10.97
C HIS A 55 -5.37 5.42 10.02
N LEU A 56 -6.24 4.52 9.57
CA LEU A 56 -7.35 4.84 8.69
C LEU A 56 -8.55 5.36 9.48
N THR A 57 -9.28 6.30 8.88
CA THR A 57 -10.54 6.79 9.41
C THR A 57 -11.53 5.64 9.50
N ASN A 58 -12.05 5.39 10.70
CA ASN A 58 -13.14 4.44 10.88
C ASN A 58 -14.43 4.99 10.24
N ARG A 59 -14.83 4.39 9.11
CA ARG A 59 -16.06 4.76 8.39
C ARG A 59 -17.31 4.00 8.85
N PHE A 60 -17.16 3.00 9.74
CA PHE A 60 -18.27 2.18 10.22
C PHE A 60 -18.97 2.73 11.47
N THR A 61 -18.38 3.70 12.15
CA THR A 61 -18.94 4.28 13.39
C THR A 61 -19.50 5.70 13.20
N LYS A 62 -19.38 6.29 12.00
CA LYS A 62 -20.07 7.53 11.66
C LYS A 62 -21.44 7.20 11.07
N SER A 63 -22.39 6.89 11.95
CA SER A 63 -23.80 7.15 11.65
C SER A 63 -23.99 8.66 11.60
N ASN A 64 -24.21 9.21 10.41
CA ASN A 64 -24.90 10.49 10.27
C ASN A 64 -26.40 10.24 10.39
#